data_AF-A0A917MBM8-F1
#
_entry.id   AF-A0A917MBM8-F1
#
_cell.length_a   1.000
_cell.length_b   1.000
_cell.length_c   1.000
_cell.angle_alpha   90.00
_cell.angle_beta   90.00
_cell.angle_gamma   90.00
#
_symmetry.space_group_name_H-M   'P 1'
#
loop_
_entity.id
_entity.type
_entity.pdbx_description
1 polymer ?
#
loop_
_entity_poly.entity_id
_entity_poly.type
_entity_poly.pdbx_seq_one_letter_code
_entity_poly.pdbx_strand_id
1 'polypeptide(L)'
;MSTDQLVGLAGILVGVFFGALGVWRGIKKAAKNRGIDERLKAIVAKSHSSSWMITLASIYSIFILYALGVKFSVPAALGTLLFIQIGGWSLSFFFYNKRY
;
A
#
# COMPACT_ATOMS: atom_id res chain seq x y z
N MET A 1 -12.31 24.79 -8.16
CA MET A 1 -12.42 23.34 -7.96
C MET A 1 -13.85 22.93 -8.21
N SER A 2 -14.10 21.93 -9.05
CA SER A 2 -15.46 21.41 -9.21
C SER A 2 -15.88 20.64 -7.96
N THR A 3 -17.19 20.48 -7.76
CA THR A 3 -17.74 19.67 -6.67
C THR A 3 -17.18 18.24 -6.68
N ASP A 4 -17.00 17.66 -7.86
CA ASP A 4 -16.43 16.31 -8.02
C ASP A 4 -14.97 16.23 -7.51
N GLN A 5 -14.17 17.25 -7.78
CA GLN A 5 -12.79 17.34 -7.30
C GLN A 5 -12.73 17.50 -5.78
N LEU A 6 -13.66 18.26 -5.20
CA LEU A 6 -13.78 18.42 -3.75
C LEU A 6 -14.15 17.10 -3.07
N VAL A 7 -15.13 16.37 -3.61
CA VAL A 7 -15.55 15.07 -3.09
C VAL A 7 -14.43 14.04 -3.23
N GLY A 8 -13.73 14.00 -4.37
CA GLY A 8 -12.59 13.11 -4.58
C GLY A 8 -11.45 13.36 -3.60
N LEU A 9 -11.10 14.63 -3.36
CA LEU A 9 -10.09 15.01 -2.38
C LEU A 9 -10.50 14.64 -0.95
N ALA A 10 -11.75 14.92 -0.58
CA ALA A 10 -12.28 14.54 0.73
C ALA A 10 -12.21 13.03 0.95
N GLY A 11 -12.57 12.23 -0.06
CA GLY A 11 -12.46 10.77 -0.01
C GLY A 11 -11.03 10.28 0.25
N ILE A 12 -10.04 10.85 -0.43
CA ILE A 12 -8.63 10.49 -0.24
C ILE A 12 -8.17 10.85 1.18
N LEU A 13 -8.45 12.08 1.64
CA LEU A 13 -8.01 12.55 2.95
C LEU A 13 -8.64 11.74 4.09
N VAL A 14 -9.95 11.48 4.00
CA VAL A 14 -10.68 10.64 4.95
C VAL A 14 -10.14 9.21 4.92
N GLY A 15 -9.93 8.63 3.75
CA GLY A 15 -9.39 7.28 3.60
C GLY A 15 -8.01 7.13 4.24
N VAL A 16 -7.09 8.06 3.96
CA VAL A 16 -5.75 8.07 4.57
C VAL A 16 -5.83 8.25 6.09
N PHE A 17 -6.67 9.15 6.56
CA PHE A 17 -6.84 9.41 7.99
C PHE A 17 -7.36 8.18 8.75
N PHE A 18 -8.45 7.57 8.29
CA PHE A 18 -9.01 6.38 8.94
C PHE A 18 -8.10 5.15 8.78
N GLY A 19 -7.41 5.02 7.64
CA GLY A 19 -6.39 3.98 7.44
C GLY A 19 -5.24 4.09 8.45
N ALA A 20 -4.68 5.29 8.60
CA ALA A 20 -3.62 5.56 9.57
C ALA A 20 -4.07 5.33 11.02
N LEU A 21 -5.29 5.78 11.37
CA LEU A 21 -5.88 5.52 12.68
C LEU A 21 -6.10 4.03 12.95
N GLY A 22 -6.52 3.27 11.95
CA GLY A 22 -6.69 1.82 12.02
C GLY A 22 -5.38 1.11 12.32
N VAL A 23 -4.32 1.43 11.56
CA VAL A 23 -2.97 0.90 11.77
C VAL A 23 -2.46 1.25 13.17
N TRP A 24 -2.58 2.51 13.58
CA TRP A 24 -2.13 2.97 14.90
C TRP A 24 -2.83 2.24 16.05
N ARG A 25 -4.16 2.11 15.99
CA ARG A 25 -4.94 1.37 16.99
C ARG A 25 -4.59 -0.12 16.99
N GLY A 26 -4.37 -0.71 15.81
CA GLY A 26 -3.93 -2.10 15.67
C GLY A 26 -2.60 -2.37 16.36
N ILE A 27 -1.59 -1.54 16.10
CA ILE A 27 -0.27 -1.62 16.73
C ILE A 27 -0.36 -1.42 18.24
N LYS A 28 -1.13 -0.41 18.69
CA LYS A 28 -1.32 -0.14 20.13
C LYS A 28 -1.95 -1.34 20.86
N LYS A 29 -2.93 -1.99 20.24
CA LYS A 29 -3.57 -3.20 20.78
C LYS A 29 -2.61 -4.39 20.79
N ALA A 30 -1.83 -4.58 19.72
CA ALA A 30 -0.82 -5.63 19.65
C ALA A 30 0.26 -5.46 20.73
N ALA A 31 0.73 -4.23 20.97
CA ALA A 31 1.69 -3.92 22.03
C ALA A 31 1.14 -4.28 23.42
N LYS A 32 -0.11 -3.91 23.70
CA LYS A 32 -0.77 -4.20 24.98
C LYS A 32 -0.89 -5.71 25.25
N ASN A 33 -1.05 -6.51 24.20
CA ASN A 33 -1.23 -7.96 24.29
C ASN A 33 0.08 -8.75 24.10
N ARG A 34 1.25 -8.09 24.16
CA ARG A 34 2.57 -8.72 23.86
C ARG A 34 2.64 -9.38 22.48
N GLY A 35 1.81 -8.94 21.53
CA GLY A 35 1.76 -9.44 20.16
C GLY A 35 2.79 -8.82 19.21
N ILE A 36 3.69 -7.97 19.72
CA ILE A 36 4.86 -7.48 18.98
C ILE A 36 6.04 -8.40 19.29
N ASP A 37 6.01 -9.58 18.69
CA ASP A 37 7.05 -10.59 18.80
C ASP A 37 8.04 -10.51 17.63
N GLU A 38 9.08 -11.35 17.66
CA GLU A 38 10.05 -11.44 16.56
C GLU A 38 9.40 -11.92 15.26
N ARG A 39 8.35 -12.75 15.37
CA ARG A 39 7.56 -13.20 14.21
C ARG A 39 6.90 -12.03 13.50
N LEU A 40 6.22 -11.13 14.23
CA LEU A 40 5.59 -9.95 13.64
C LEU A 40 6.64 -9.05 12.97
N LYS A 41 7.81 -8.83 13.62
CA LYS A 41 8.89 -8.06 13.03
C LYS A 41 9.39 -8.68 11.72
N ALA A 42 9.59 -9.99 11.69
CA ALA A 42 10.00 -10.71 10.49
C ALA A 42 8.94 -10.64 9.38
N ILE A 43 7.66 -10.81 9.72
CA ILE A 43 6.54 -10.69 8.78
C ILE A 43 6.51 -9.28 8.18
N VAL A 44 6.58 -8.24 9.00
CA VAL A 44 6.54 -6.84 8.53
C VAL A 44 7.72 -6.56 7.60
N ALA A 45 8.95 -6.92 8.00
CA ALA A 45 10.13 -6.71 7.18
C ALA A 45 10.03 -7.43 5.82
N LYS A 46 9.60 -8.69 5.83
CA LYS A 46 9.44 -9.49 4.61
C LYS A 46 8.32 -8.96 3.72
N SER A 47 7.21 -8.51 4.32
CA SER A 47 6.08 -7.92 3.59
C SER A 47 6.46 -6.60 2.92
N HIS A 48 7.22 -5.74 3.61
CA HIS A 48 7.76 -4.51 3.03
C HIS A 48 8.70 -4.80 1.86
N SER A 49 9.62 -5.75 2.03
CA SER A 49 10.55 -6.14 0.97
C SER A 49 9.82 -6.71 -0.25
N SER A 50 8.87 -7.63 -0.07
CA SER A 50 8.04 -8.17 -1.16
C SER A 50 7.23 -7.08 -1.87
N SER A 51 6.64 -6.15 -1.11
CA SER A 51 5.92 -5.01 -1.68
C SER A 51 6.82 -4.15 -2.58
N TRP A 52 8.04 -3.86 -2.15
CA TRP A 52 8.99 -3.10 -2.95
C TRP A 52 9.37 -3.81 -4.24
N MET A 53 9.54 -5.14 -4.21
CA MET A 53 9.80 -5.93 -5.42
C MET A 53 8.62 -5.88 -6.39
N ILE A 54 7.39 -6.02 -5.89
CA ILE A 54 6.16 -5.92 -6.71
C ILE A 54 6.03 -4.53 -7.34
N THR A 55 6.27 -3.48 -6.54
CA THR A 55 6.21 -2.10 -7.02
C THR A 55 7.28 -1.81 -8.06
N LEU A 56 8.51 -2.29 -7.86
CA LEU A 56 9.58 -2.14 -8.84
C LEU A 56 9.23 -2.83 -10.17
N ALA A 57 8.72 -4.07 -10.11
CA ALA A 57 8.23 -4.78 -11.30
C ALA A 57 7.11 -4.02 -12.01
N SER A 58 6.22 -3.38 -11.24
CA SER A 58 5.11 -2.59 -11.78
C SER A 58 5.59 -1.28 -12.42
N ILE A 59 6.60 -0.62 -11.84
CA ILE A 59 7.26 0.54 -12.45
C ILE A 59 7.84 0.17 -13.82
N TYR A 60 8.59 -0.94 -13.90
CA TYR A 60 9.13 -1.42 -15.17
C TYR A 60 8.01 -1.74 -16.17
N SER A 61 6.92 -2.35 -15.73
CA SER A 61 5.78 -2.66 -16.58
C SER A 61 5.13 -1.39 -17.15
N ILE A 62 4.94 -0.35 -16.32
CA ILE A 62 4.41 0.94 -16.78
C ILE A 62 5.36 1.59 -17.80
N PHE A 63 6.67 1.53 -17.57
CA PHE A 63 7.67 2.05 -18.52
C PHE A 63 7.64 1.32 -19.86
N ILE A 64 7.52 -0.01 -19.85
CA ILE A 64 7.41 -0.82 -21.06
C ILE A 64 6.14 -0.43 -21.83
N LEU A 65 4.99 -0.32 -21.15
CA LEU A 65 3.73 0.11 -21.76
C LEU A 65 3.84 1.51 -22.37
N TYR A 66 4.51 2.44 -21.67
CA TYR A 66 4.79 3.76 -22.20
C TYR A 66 5.64 3.71 -23.47
N ALA A 67 6.70 2.90 -23.50
CA ALA A 67 7.56 2.71 -24.68
C ALA A 67 6.80 2.09 -25.87
N LEU A 68 5.77 1.27 -25.60
CA LEU A 68 4.86 0.72 -26.61
C LEU A 68 3.78 1.73 -27.09
N GLY A 69 3.82 2.98 -26.61
CA GLY A 69 2.92 4.04 -27.03
C GLY A 69 1.66 4.20 -26.19
N VAL A 70 1.52 3.47 -25.07
CA VAL A 70 0.38 3.64 -24.14
C VAL A 70 0.55 4.95 -23.36
N LYS A 71 -0.46 5.82 -23.43
CA LYS A 71 -0.44 7.12 -22.75
C LYS A 71 -1.06 7.01 -21.36
N PHE A 72 -0.28 7.29 -20.33
CA PHE A 72 -0.76 7.43 -18.96
C PHE A 72 -0.68 8.90 -18.54
N SER A 73 -1.72 9.40 -17.87
CA SER A 73 -1.58 10.65 -17.13
C SER A 73 -0.70 10.43 -15.89
N VAL A 74 0.06 11.44 -15.47
CA VAL A 74 0.90 11.35 -14.26
C VAL A 74 0.07 10.93 -13.03
N PRO A 75 -1.13 11.49 -12.76
CA PRO A 75 -1.95 11.04 -11.64
C PRO A 75 -2.39 9.57 -11.75
N ALA A 76 -2.68 9.07 -12.95
CA ALA A 76 -3.08 7.67 -13.15
C ALA A 76 -1.92 6.71 -12.87
N ALA A 77 -0.71 7.04 -13.35
CA ALA A 77 0.48 6.22 -13.10
C ALA A 77 0.83 6.19 -11.62
N LEU A 78 0.87 7.36 -10.95
CA LEU A 78 1.18 7.46 -9.52
C LEU A 78 0.10 6.80 -8.65
N GLY A 79 -1.18 7.01 -8.98
CA GLY A 79 -2.28 6.36 -8.29
C GLY A 79 -2.19 4.84 -8.37
N THR A 80 -1.91 4.31 -9.56
CA THR A 80 -1.71 2.86 -9.77
C THR A 80 -0.55 2.33 -8.94
N LEU A 81 0.60 3.02 -8.93
CA LEU A 81 1.76 2.62 -8.11
C LEU A 81 1.45 2.66 -6.61
N LEU A 82 0.70 3.66 -6.15
CA LEU A 82 0.24 3.74 -4.75
C LEU A 82 -0.64 2.55 -4.37
N PHE A 83 -1.61 2.21 -5.22
CA PHE A 83 -2.47 1.04 -4.99
C PHE A 83 -1.68 -0.27 -4.97
N ILE A 84 -0.73 -0.43 -5.89
CA ILE A 84 0.13 -1.61 -5.95
C ILE A 84 1.03 -1.70 -4.72
N GLN A 85 1.60 -0.60 -4.25
CA GLN A 85 2.45 -0.61 -3.06
C GLN A 85 1.64 -0.92 -1.79
N ILE A 86 0.52 -0.25 -1.58
CA ILE A 86 -0.31 -0.49 -0.37
C ILE A 86 -0.94 -1.90 -0.42
N GLY A 87 -1.44 -2.31 -1.59
CA GLY A 87 -2.02 -3.63 -1.80
C GLY A 87 -0.97 -4.75 -1.70
N GLY A 88 0.20 -4.57 -2.31
CA GLY A 88 1.32 -5.51 -2.27
C GLY A 88 1.82 -5.74 -0.85
N TRP A 89 1.94 -4.67 -0.06
CA TRP A 89 2.26 -4.79 1.36
C TRP A 89 1.18 -5.54 2.15
N SER A 90 -0.09 -5.16 1.97
CA SER A 90 -1.21 -5.76 2.70
C SER A 90 -1.40 -7.26 2.39
N LEU A 91 -1.31 -7.63 1.11
CA LEU A 91 -1.41 -9.02 0.66
C LEU A 91 -0.22 -9.86 1.11
N SER A 92 0.99 -9.30 1.03
CA SER A 92 2.20 -9.99 1.53
C SER A 92 2.12 -10.23 3.03
N PHE A 93 1.64 -9.24 3.79
CA PHE A 93 1.44 -9.36 5.23
C PHE A 93 0.46 -10.49 5.56
N PHE A 94 -0.69 -10.53 4.90
CA PHE A 94 -1.66 -11.60 5.08
C PHE A 94 -1.09 -12.98 4.71
N PHE A 95 -0.37 -13.07 3.59
CA PHE A 95 0.27 -14.30 3.13
C PHE A 95 1.29 -14.84 4.13
N TYR A 96 2.21 -14.00 4.60
CA TYR A 96 3.22 -14.41 5.57
C TYR A 96 2.59 -14.71 6.93
N ASN A 97 1.55 -13.99 7.33
CA ASN A 97 0.84 -14.29 8.57
C ASN A 97 0.16 -15.67 8.56
N LYS A 98 -0.35 -16.13 7.41
CA LYS A 98 -0.93 -17.47 7.26
C LYS A 98 0.12 -18.57 7.16
N ARG A 99 1.30 -18.26 6.62
CA ARG A 99 2.36 -19.24 6.35
C ARG A 99 3.22 -19.55 7.58
N TYR A 100 3.50 -18.54 8.40
CA TYR A 100 4.20 -18.68 9.68
C TYR A 100 3.20 -18.92 10.82
#